data_AF-A0A1H2RH87-F1
#
_entry.id   AF-A0A1H2RH87-F1
#
_cell.length_a   1.000
_cell.length_b   1.000
_cell.length_c   1.000
_cell.angle_alpha   90.00
_cell.angle_beta   90.00
_cell.angle_gamma   90.00
#
_symmetry.space_group_name_H-M   'P 1'
#
loop_
_entity.id
_entity.type
_entity.pdbx_description
1 polymer ?
#
loop_
_entity_poly.entity_id
_entity_poly.type
_entity_poly.pdbx_seq_one_letter_code
_entity_poly.pdbx_strand_id
1 'polypeptide(L)'
;MEPGQILSALADELALLTEGLLRLQDVPLIAAADGTPLSGEALLAAMVALQDLDRMAQTAGALSAFAVEVAAGGGGSAGAALERMPLRSVAERLRERLG
;
A
#
# COMPACT_ATOMS: atom_id res chain seq x y z
N MET A 1 17.91 14.81 -1.81
CA MET A 1 17.69 13.35 -1.81
C MET A 1 18.18 12.80 -3.13
N GLU A 2 19.00 11.75 -3.09
CA GLU A 2 19.50 11.10 -4.30
C GLU A 2 18.43 10.21 -4.93
N PRO A 3 18.28 10.15 -6.27
CA PRO A 3 17.29 9.31 -6.94
C PRO A 3 17.34 7.83 -6.52
N GLY A 4 18.53 7.30 -6.24
CA GLY A 4 18.70 5.93 -5.76
C GLY A 4 18.06 5.67 -4.40
N GLN A 5 18.11 6.64 -3.48
CA GLN A 5 17.46 6.54 -2.15
C GLN A 5 15.94 6.53 -2.30
N ILE A 6 15.42 7.36 -3.21
CA ILE A 6 13.98 7.44 -3.51
C ILE A 6 13.47 6.11 -4.07
N LEU A 7 14.20 5.55 -5.04
CA LEU A 7 13.86 4.25 -5.62
C LEU A 7 13.91 3.13 -4.59
N SER A 8 14.91 3.12 -3.70
CA SER A 8 15.02 2.14 -2.63
C SER A 8 13.86 2.24 -1.64
N ALA A 9 13.53 3.45 -1.18
CA ALA A 9 12.42 3.65 -0.25
C ALA A 9 11.06 3.26 -0.86
N LEU A 10 10.86 3.54 -2.14
CA LEU A 10 9.66 3.11 -2.87
C LEU A 10 9.61 1.58 -3.00
N ALA A 11 10.73 0.93 -3.31
CA ALA A 11 10.81 -0.51 -3.40
C ALA A 11 10.44 -1.20 -2.07
N ASP A 12 10.91 -0.66 -0.94
CA ASP A 12 10.56 -1.17 0.39
C ASP A 12 9.05 -1.07 0.68
N GLU A 13 8.41 0.05 0.34
CA GLU A 13 6.96 0.19 0.51
C GLU A 13 6.16 -0.74 -0.42
N LEU A 14 6.63 -0.94 -1.65
CA LEU A 14 6.04 -1.92 -2.57
C LEU A 14 6.20 -3.36 -2.08
N ALA A 15 7.31 -3.69 -1.42
CA ALA A 15 7.51 -4.98 -0.79
C ALA A 15 6.50 -5.20 0.36
N LEU A 16 6.30 -4.20 1.23
CA LEU A 16 5.29 -4.28 2.30
C LEU A 16 3.87 -4.45 1.75
N LEU A 17 3.53 -3.75 0.66
CA LEU A 17 2.26 -3.91 -0.03
C LEU A 17 2.10 -5.34 -0.57
N THR A 18 3.15 -5.87 -1.19
CA THR A 18 3.16 -7.23 -1.74
C THR A 18 2.99 -8.29 -0.65
N GLU A 19 3.68 -8.15 0.48
CA GLU A 19 3.50 -9.03 1.65
C GLU A 19 2.09 -8.94 2.24
N GLY A 20 1.47 -7.76 2.22
CA GLY A 20 0.07 -7.59 2.58
C GLY A 20 -0.86 -8.40 1.68
N LEU A 21 -0.69 -8.27 0.37
CA LEU A 21 -1.52 -8.97 -0.63
C LEU A 21 -1.36 -10.49 -0.54
N LEU A 22 -0.13 -10.98 -0.37
CA LEU A 22 0.15 -12.41 -0.21
C LEU A 22 -0.55 -13.01 1.01
N ARG A 23 -0.68 -12.27 2.11
CA ARG A 23 -1.42 -12.73 3.30
C ARG A 23 -2.92 -12.87 3.07
N LEU A 24 -3.48 -12.16 2.09
CA LEU A 24 -4.90 -12.17 1.77
C LEU A 24 -5.25 -13.10 0.60
N GLN A 25 -4.25 -13.66 -0.09
CA GLN A 25 -4.43 -14.43 -1.33
C GLN A 25 -5.37 -15.65 -1.16
N ASP A 26 -5.35 -16.26 0.02
CA ASP A 26 -6.07 -17.51 0.32
C ASP A 26 -7.36 -17.25 1.11
N VAL A 27 -7.71 -15.99 1.38
CA VAL A 27 -8.94 -15.66 2.11
C VAL A 27 -10.14 -15.73 1.16
N PRO A 28 -11.12 -16.63 1.38
CA PRO A 28 -12.32 -16.66 0.57
C PRO A 28 -13.15 -15.39 0.83
N LEU A 29 -13.46 -14.63 -0.23
CA LEU A 29 -14.15 -13.33 -0.12
C LEU A 29 -15.66 -13.40 -0.43
N ILE A 30 -16.09 -14.41 -1.18
CA ILE A 30 -17.46 -14.49 -1.72
C ILE A 30 -18.14 -15.79 -1.28
N ALA A 31 -17.46 -16.91 -1.47
CA ALA A 31 -17.93 -18.24 -1.12
C ALA A 31 -16.73 -19.10 -0.69
N ALA A 32 -16.99 -20.17 0.06
CA ALA A 32 -15.99 -21.19 0.32
C ALA A 32 -15.62 -21.93 -0.97
N ALA A 33 -14.56 -22.75 -0.92
CA ALA A 33 -14.05 -23.48 -2.09
C ALA A 33 -15.07 -24.44 -2.71
N ASP A 34 -16.06 -24.91 -1.95
CA ASP A 34 -17.15 -25.77 -2.40
C ASP A 34 -18.36 -24.99 -2.94
N GLY A 35 -18.28 -23.66 -3.02
CA GLY A 35 -19.35 -22.79 -3.49
C GLY A 35 -20.39 -22.43 -2.42
N THR A 36 -20.23 -22.86 -1.17
CA THR A 36 -21.15 -22.47 -0.09
C THR A 36 -20.98 -20.99 0.28
N PRO A 37 -22.07 -20.23 0.46
CA PRO A 37 -22.00 -18.84 0.90
C PRO A 37 -21.32 -18.72 2.27
N LEU A 38 -20.48 -17.70 2.42
CA LEU A 38 -19.82 -17.42 3.69
C LEU A 38 -20.84 -17.02 4.76
N SER A 39 -20.65 -17.50 5.97
CA SER A 39 -21.49 -17.14 7.12
C SER A 39 -20.65 -17.14 8.41
N GLY A 40 -21.16 -16.48 9.45
CA GLY A 40 -20.52 -16.42 10.76
C GLY A 40 -19.09 -15.86 10.70
N GLU A 41 -18.15 -16.56 11.32
CA GLU A 41 -16.74 -16.17 11.40
C GLU A 41 -16.07 -16.06 10.02
N ALA A 42 -16.42 -16.93 9.07
CA ALA A 42 -15.85 -16.89 7.72
C ALA A 42 -16.27 -15.63 6.96
N LEU A 43 -17.52 -15.19 7.15
CA LEU A 43 -18.00 -13.92 6.59
C LEU A 43 -17.31 -12.71 7.24
N LEU A 44 -17.11 -12.75 8.57
CA LEU A 44 -16.39 -11.69 9.27
C LEU A 44 -14.94 -11.58 8.78
N ALA A 45 -14.25 -12.72 8.64
CA ALA A 45 -12.89 -12.76 8.10
C ALA A 45 -12.81 -12.19 6.68
N ALA A 46 -13.77 -12.51 5.81
CA ALA A 46 -13.87 -11.94 4.47
C ALA A 46 -14.08 -10.41 4.50
N MET A 47 -14.94 -9.91 5.38
CA MET A 47 -15.17 -8.46 5.53
C MET A 47 -13.90 -7.73 5.99
N VAL A 48 -13.16 -8.30 6.94
CA VAL A 48 -11.88 -7.73 7.39
C VAL A 48 -10.85 -7.75 6.26
N ALA A 49 -10.74 -8.86 5.52
CA ALA A 49 -9.84 -8.95 4.37
C ALA A 49 -10.19 -7.93 3.27
N LEU A 50 -11.47 -7.67 3.00
CA LEU A 50 -11.90 -6.63 2.07
C LEU A 50 -11.51 -5.22 2.54
N GLN A 51 -11.65 -4.93 3.83
CA GLN A 51 -11.20 -3.65 4.40
C GLN A 51 -9.68 -3.49 4.30
N ASP A 52 -8.93 -4.56 4.53
CA ASP A 52 -7.48 -4.54 4.40
C ASP A 52 -7.06 -4.38 2.93
N LEU A 53 -7.75 -5.03 1.98
CA LEU A 53 -7.54 -4.82 0.54
C LEU A 53 -7.82 -3.36 0.13
N ASP A 54 -8.89 -2.75 0.64
CA ASP A 54 -9.20 -1.34 0.37
C ASP A 54 -8.08 -0.41 0.88
N ARG A 55 -7.58 -0.62 2.10
CA ARG A 55 -6.43 0.12 2.64
C ARG A 55 -5.16 -0.08 1.81
N MET A 56 -4.91 -1.31 1.34
CA MET A 56 -3.78 -1.62 0.46
C MET A 56 -3.92 -0.90 -0.89
N ALA A 57 -5.12 -0.86 -1.48
CA ALA A 57 -5.38 -0.15 -2.73
C ALA A 57 -5.16 1.36 -2.57
N GLN A 58 -5.61 1.96 -1.46
CA GLN A 58 -5.34 3.36 -1.14
C GLN A 58 -3.83 3.61 -0.99
N THR A 59 -3.11 2.70 -0.33
CA THR A 59 -1.65 2.77 -0.16
C THR A 59 -0.94 2.73 -1.51
N ALA A 60 -1.30 1.78 -2.37
CA ALA A 60 -0.77 1.68 -3.73
C ALA A 60 -1.01 2.95 -4.55
N GLY A 61 -2.23 3.51 -4.45
CA GLY A 61 -2.58 4.78 -5.10
C GLY A 61 -1.72 5.95 -4.62
N ALA A 62 -1.50 6.07 -3.31
CA ALA A 62 -0.64 7.11 -2.74
C ALA A 62 0.82 6.98 -3.18
N LEU A 63 1.37 5.75 -3.17
CA LEU A 63 2.73 5.47 -3.65
C LEU A 63 2.88 5.78 -5.14
N SER A 64 1.88 5.44 -5.95
CA SER A 64 1.87 5.78 -7.38
C SER A 64 1.86 7.29 -7.60
N ALA A 65 1.03 8.04 -6.87
CA ALA A 65 0.97 9.49 -6.98
C ALA A 65 2.29 10.15 -6.56
N PHE A 66 2.90 9.66 -5.47
CA PHE A 66 4.23 10.08 -5.02
C PHE A 66 5.28 9.82 -6.11
N ALA A 67 5.32 8.61 -6.68
CA ALA A 67 6.30 8.26 -7.72
C ALA A 67 6.17 9.13 -8.98
N VAL A 68 4.93 9.42 -9.40
CA VAL A 68 4.65 10.31 -10.55
C VAL A 68 5.14 11.73 -10.28
N GLU A 69 4.85 12.26 -9.10
CA GLU A 69 5.27 13.61 -8.71
C GLU A 69 6.79 13.72 -8.65
N VAL A 70 7.46 12.75 -8.04
CA VAL A 70 8.92 12.74 -7.93
C VAL A 70 9.60 12.57 -9.28
N ALA A 71 9.03 11.76 -10.17
CA ALA A 71 9.52 11.62 -11.53
C ALA A 71 9.40 12.93 -12.33
N ALA A 72 8.35 13.72 -12.09
CA ALA A 72 8.12 15.00 -12.77
C ALA A 72 8.98 16.15 -12.21
N GLY A 73 9.27 16.15 -10.90
CA GLY A 73 9.95 17.26 -10.21
C GLY A 73 11.39 16.99 -9.76
N GLY A 74 11.91 15.77 -9.93
CA GLY A 74 13.27 15.38 -9.50
C GLY A 74 13.44 15.29 -7.97
N GLY A 75 14.67 15.06 -7.49
CA GLY A 75 14.96 14.77 -6.07
C GLY A 75 14.64 15.88 -5.07
N GLY A 76 14.44 17.13 -5.52
CA GLY A 76 13.95 18.23 -4.69
C GLY A 76 12.43 18.21 -4.45
N SER A 77 11.68 17.48 -5.29
CA SER A 77 10.22 17.37 -5.19
C SER A 77 9.74 16.30 -4.22
N ALA A 78 10.61 15.36 -3.81
CA ALA A 78 10.26 14.29 -2.88
C ALA A 78 9.76 14.80 -1.52
N GLY A 79 10.41 15.80 -0.94
CA GLY A 79 9.93 16.42 0.31
C GLY A 79 8.55 17.05 0.15
N ALA A 80 8.32 17.80 -0.92
CA ALA A 80 7.01 18.42 -1.20
C ALA A 80 5.91 17.38 -1.49
N ALA A 81 6.28 16.27 -2.12
CA ALA A 81 5.39 15.14 -2.39
C ALA A 81 4.98 14.43 -1.10
N LEU A 82 5.90 14.28 -0.13
CA LEU A 82 5.59 13.72 1.18
C LEU A 82 4.59 14.60 1.96
N GLU A 83 4.75 15.92 1.93
CA GLU A 83 3.84 16.85 2.62
C GLU A 83 2.41 16.84 2.04
N ARG A 84 2.27 16.51 0.75
CA ARG A 84 0.97 16.42 0.07
C ARG A 84 0.37 15.01 0.08
N MET A 85 1.04 14.05 0.70
CA MET A 85 0.59 12.67 0.71
C MET A 85 -0.64 12.49 1.63
N PRO A 86 -1.74 11.90 1.14
CA PRO A 86 -2.97 11.78 1.92
C PRO A 86 -2.83 10.76 3.06
N LEU A 87 -1.93 9.78 2.93
CA LEU A 87 -1.73 8.72 3.90
C LEU A 87 -0.53 9.02 4.79
N ARG A 88 -0.81 9.63 5.95
CA ARG A 88 0.22 10.08 6.91
C ARG A 88 1.18 8.96 7.31
N SER A 89 0.68 7.74 7.55
CA SER A 89 1.53 6.61 7.95
C SER A 89 2.52 6.18 6.86
N VAL A 90 2.12 6.24 5.60
CA VAL A 90 2.99 5.97 4.44
C VAL A 90 4.01 7.11 4.29
N ALA A 91 3.57 8.36 4.46
CA ALA A 91 4.43 9.53 4.40
C ALA A 91 5.54 9.51 5.46
N GLU A 92 5.21 9.18 6.72
CA GLU A 92 6.21 9.06 7.79
C GLU A 92 7.21 7.94 7.51
N ARG A 93 6.74 6.75 7.11
CA ARG A 93 7.61 5.62 6.78
C ARG A 93 8.56 5.90 5.60
N LEU A 94 8.09 6.64 4.60
CA LEU A 94 8.95 7.09 3.52
C LEU A 94 9.92 8.16 4.00
N ARG A 95 9.48 9.12 4.82
CA ARG A 95 10.35 10.15 5.40
C ARG A 95 11.48 9.55 6.23
N GLU A 96 11.18 8.56 7.07
CA GLU A 96 12.17 7.83 7.88
C GLU A 96 13.23 7.13 7.00
N ARG A 97 12.82 6.54 5.88
CA ARG A 97 13.74 5.87 4.94
C ARG A 97 14.54 6.83 4.08
N LEU A 98 14.01 8.03 3.85
CA LEU A 98 14.61 9.03 2.97
C LEU A 98 15.58 9.99 3.66
N GLY A 99 15.75 9.86 4.98
CA GLY A 99 16.71 10.55 5.86
C GLY A 99 17.62 11.59 5.22
#